data_AF-A0A127SJK5-F1
#
_entry.id   AF-A0A127SJK5-F1
#
_cell.length_a   1.000
_cell.length_b   1.000
_cell.length_c   1.000
_cell.angle_alpha   90.00
_cell.angle_beta   90.00
_cell.angle_gamma   90.00
#
_symmetry.space_group_name_H-M   'P 1'
#
loop_
_entity.id
_entity.type
_entity.pdbx_description
1 polymer ?
#
loop_
_entity_poly.entity_id
_entity_poly.type
_entity_poly.pdbx_seq_one_letter_code
_entity_poly.pdbx_strand_id
1 'polypeptide(L)'
;GTLGAMRRRADGTEVKVEVTTYRSDTYDPDSRKPEVNYGDTLEGDLSRRDFTVNAMALRVPDLEFVDPFGGASDLVKGVLRTPVDPSQSFDDDPLRMMRAVRFVAQLGFSIAPDAAEAISSMRDRIEIVSAERVRDELTKMLLSDRPRAGLEALVESGLADIVFPEIPALQLQIDEHHRHKDVFEHTMIVLERAIAL
;
A
#
# COMPACT_ATOMS: atom_id res chain seq x y z
N GLY A 1 8.94 14.99 -15.19
CA GLY A 1 8.86 15.85 -13.99
C GLY A 1 7.41 16.17 -13.69
N THR A 2 7.06 16.45 -12.43
CA THR A 2 5.66 16.74 -12.03
C THR A 2 5.46 18.24 -11.80
N LEU A 3 4.43 18.82 -12.41
CA LEU A 3 4.00 20.21 -12.22
C LEU A 3 2.73 20.23 -11.37
N GLY A 4 2.74 20.95 -10.26
CA GLY A 4 1.55 21.19 -9.45
C GLY A 4 0.95 22.56 -9.75
N ALA A 5 -0.37 22.62 -9.89
CA ALA A 5 -1.15 23.85 -10.04
C ALA A 5 -2.35 23.84 -9.10
N MET A 6 -2.72 25.02 -8.57
CA MET A 6 -3.94 25.21 -7.79
C MET A 6 -4.92 26.06 -8.59
N ARG A 7 -6.17 25.59 -8.71
CA ARG A 7 -7.26 26.34 -9.34
C ARG A 7 -8.41 26.52 -8.36
N ARG A 8 -8.75 27.76 -8.06
CA ARG A 8 -9.99 28.10 -7.35
C ARG A 8 -11.14 28.21 -8.35
N ARG A 9 -12.21 27.46 -8.12
CA ARG A 9 -13.44 27.48 -8.92
C ARG A 9 -14.36 28.61 -8.46
N ALA A 10 -15.36 28.94 -9.29
CA ALA A 10 -16.31 30.02 -9.03
C ALA A 10 -17.20 29.78 -7.80
N ASP A 11 -17.39 28.52 -7.41
CA ASP A 11 -18.11 28.10 -6.20
C ASP A 11 -17.23 28.18 -4.92
N GLY A 12 -16.00 28.68 -5.03
CA GLY A 12 -15.05 28.78 -3.93
C GLY A 12 -14.25 27.50 -3.67
N THR A 13 -14.54 26.39 -4.36
CA THR A 13 -13.77 25.15 -4.20
C THR A 13 -12.39 25.25 -4.83
N GLU A 14 -11.43 24.60 -4.17
CA GLU A 14 -10.05 24.58 -4.59
C GLU A 14 -9.67 23.21 -5.13
N VAL A 15 -9.16 23.17 -6.37
CA VAL A 15 -8.69 21.95 -7.02
C VAL A 15 -7.19 22.01 -7.21
N LYS A 16 -6.49 21.06 -6.61
CA LYS A 16 -5.08 20.78 -6.89
C LYS A 16 -4.99 19.88 -8.12
N VAL A 17 -4.19 20.30 -9.10
CA VAL A 17 -3.90 19.55 -10.31
C VAL A 17 -2.42 19.23 -10.31
N GLU A 18 -2.09 17.95 -10.40
CA GLU A 18 -0.73 17.48 -10.57
C GLU A 18 -0.59 16.89 -11.97
N VAL A 19 0.25 17.50 -12.80
CA VAL A 19 0.53 17.07 -14.17
C VAL A 19 1.88 16.39 -14.20
N THR A 20 1.90 15.11 -14.51
CA THR A 20 3.14 14.33 -14.65
C THR A 20 3.18 13.66 -16.02
N THR A 21 4.37 13.60 -16.61
CA THR A 21 4.61 12.85 -17.86
C THR A 21 4.59 11.35 -17.56
N TYR A 22 4.22 10.52 -18.54
CA TYR A 22 4.41 9.08 -18.42
C TYR A 22 5.88 8.80 -18.14
N ARG A 23 6.12 8.03 -17.08
CA ARG A 23 7.46 7.54 -16.75
C ARG A 23 7.73 6.29 -17.61
N SER A 24 8.95 5.81 -17.67
CA SER A 24 9.34 4.42 -17.97
C SER A 24 10.62 4.19 -17.18
N ASP A 25 10.45 4.25 -15.87
CA ASP A 25 11.51 4.04 -14.92
C ASP A 25 11.92 2.55 -15.01
N THR A 26 13.18 2.28 -15.40
CA THR A 26 13.79 0.95 -15.33
C THR A 26 14.38 0.81 -13.93
N TYR A 27 13.92 -0.18 -13.17
CA TYR A 27 14.44 -0.47 -11.84
C TYR A 27 15.61 -1.43 -11.97
N ASP A 28 16.77 -1.04 -11.44
CA ASP A 28 17.90 -1.94 -11.23
C ASP A 28 17.68 -2.66 -9.88
N PRO A 29 17.67 -4.00 -9.84
CA PRO A 29 17.40 -4.78 -8.62
C PRO A 29 18.30 -4.42 -7.42
N ASP A 30 19.49 -3.85 -7.71
CA ASP A 30 20.52 -3.48 -6.73
C ASP A 30 20.61 -1.96 -6.49
N SER A 31 19.81 -1.13 -7.18
CA SER A 31 19.91 0.34 -7.09
C SER A 31 18.63 1.01 -6.59
N ARG A 32 18.80 1.91 -5.61
CA ARG A 32 17.73 2.75 -5.02
C ARG A 32 17.20 3.86 -5.95
N LYS A 33 17.78 4.02 -7.14
CA LYS A 33 17.40 5.06 -8.10
C LYS A 33 17.02 4.38 -9.41
N PRO A 34 15.74 4.43 -9.83
CA PRO A 34 15.40 3.96 -11.15
C PRO A 34 16.11 4.83 -12.20
N GLU A 35 16.55 4.20 -13.30
CA GLU A 35 16.86 4.92 -14.52
C GLU A 35 15.54 5.39 -15.14
N VAL A 36 15.26 6.69 -15.05
CA VAL A 36 14.04 7.29 -15.61
C VAL A 36 14.16 7.31 -17.14
N ASN A 37 13.59 6.32 -17.83
CA ASN A 37 13.21 6.50 -19.23
C ASN A 37 11.81 7.15 -19.26
N TYR A 38 11.40 7.70 -20.41
CA TYR A 38 10.01 8.19 -20.60
C TYR A 38 9.24 7.16 -21.42
N GLY A 39 8.09 6.72 -20.90
CA GLY A 39 7.28 5.67 -21.52
C GLY A 39 6.32 6.29 -22.52
N ASP A 40 6.08 5.59 -23.63
CA ASP A 40 5.26 6.15 -24.72
C ASP A 40 3.76 5.84 -24.57
N THR A 41 3.37 4.98 -23.61
CA THR A 41 1.99 4.49 -23.51
C THR A 41 1.39 4.64 -22.11
N LEU A 42 0.09 4.97 -22.08
CA LEU A 42 -0.73 5.01 -20.87
C LEU A 42 -0.73 3.66 -20.15
N GLU A 43 -0.89 2.56 -20.90
CA GLU A 43 -0.92 1.21 -20.36
C GLU A 43 0.38 0.85 -19.64
N GLY A 44 1.53 1.23 -20.20
CA GLY A 44 2.83 1.06 -19.56
C GLY A 44 3.01 1.92 -18.32
N ASP A 45 2.31 3.05 -18.18
CA ASP A 45 2.28 3.84 -16.94
C ASP A 45 1.41 3.21 -15.87
N LEU A 46 0.23 2.74 -16.26
CA LEU A 46 -0.71 2.09 -15.36
C LEU A 46 -0.17 0.75 -14.83
N SER A 47 0.60 -0.01 -15.61
CA SER A 47 1.19 -1.29 -15.18
C SER A 47 2.17 -1.17 -14.02
N ARG A 48 2.80 0.00 -13.86
CA ARG A 48 3.79 0.28 -12.80
C ARG A 48 3.16 0.79 -11.52
N ARG A 49 1.84 0.94 -11.49
CA ARG A 49 1.14 1.34 -10.28
C ARG A 49 1.08 0.18 -9.30
N ASP A 50 0.81 0.54 -8.05
CA ASP A 50 0.83 -0.41 -6.95
C ASP A 50 -0.28 -1.46 -7.07
N PHE A 51 -1.52 -1.02 -7.31
CA PHE A 51 -2.68 -1.90 -7.37
C PHE A 51 -3.60 -1.56 -8.55
N THR A 52 -4.32 -2.55 -9.06
CA THR A 52 -5.28 -2.44 -10.16
C THR A 52 -6.32 -1.34 -9.91
N VAL A 53 -6.81 -1.24 -8.68
CA VAL A 53 -7.76 -0.20 -8.23
C VAL A 53 -7.20 1.23 -8.34
N ASN A 54 -5.88 1.39 -8.38
CA ASN A 54 -5.20 2.67 -8.63
C ASN A 54 -4.67 2.79 -10.07
N ALA A 55 -4.83 1.74 -10.89
CA ALA A 55 -4.33 1.61 -12.26
C ALA A 55 -5.42 1.82 -13.31
N MET A 56 -6.31 2.79 -13.07
CA MET A 56 -7.37 3.21 -13.98
C MET A 56 -7.16 4.67 -14.40
N ALA A 57 -7.66 5.04 -15.57
CA ALA A 57 -7.56 6.40 -16.09
C ALA A 57 -8.83 6.85 -16.81
N LEU A 58 -8.96 8.16 -16.97
CA LEU A 58 -9.98 8.80 -17.78
C LEU A 58 -9.27 9.69 -18.81
N ARG A 59 -9.46 9.43 -20.11
CA ARG A 59 -8.90 10.30 -21.16
C ARG A 59 -9.71 11.59 -21.22
N VAL A 60 -9.00 12.71 -21.25
CA VAL A 60 -9.59 14.05 -21.41
C VAL A 60 -9.31 14.58 -22.81
N PRO A 61 -10.24 15.33 -23.43
CA PRO A 61 -11.52 15.80 -22.88
C PRO A 61 -12.69 14.82 -23.00
N ASP A 62 -12.55 13.74 -23.79
CA ASP A 62 -13.68 12.88 -24.19
C ASP A 62 -14.27 11.99 -23.07
N LEU A 63 -13.65 12.00 -21.89
CA LEU A 63 -14.02 11.21 -20.71
C LEU A 63 -14.11 9.71 -20.99
N GLU A 64 -13.22 9.20 -21.84
CA GLU A 64 -13.11 7.76 -22.12
C GLU A 64 -12.46 7.06 -20.92
N PHE A 65 -13.15 6.09 -20.34
CA PHE A 65 -12.64 5.30 -19.22
C PHE A 65 -11.71 4.19 -19.72
N VAL A 66 -10.52 4.09 -19.11
CA VAL A 66 -9.46 3.15 -19.47
C VAL A 66 -9.09 2.34 -18.25
N ASP A 67 -9.34 1.03 -18.33
CA ASP A 67 -9.04 0.05 -17.28
C ASP A 67 -8.47 -1.25 -17.87
N PRO A 68 -7.18 -1.27 -18.24
CA PRO A 68 -6.55 -2.43 -18.87
C PRO A 68 -6.32 -3.60 -17.91
N PHE A 69 -6.32 -3.35 -16.59
CA PHE A 69 -5.98 -4.36 -15.56
C PHE A 69 -7.17 -4.82 -14.72
N GLY A 70 -8.39 -4.36 -15.02
CA GLY A 70 -9.61 -4.77 -14.30
C GLY A 70 -9.78 -4.15 -12.92
N GLY A 71 -9.18 -2.98 -12.70
CA GLY A 71 -9.26 -2.22 -11.45
C GLY A 71 -10.68 -1.87 -11.03
N ALA A 72 -11.61 -1.66 -11.96
CA ALA A 72 -13.00 -1.37 -11.63
C ALA A 72 -13.70 -2.58 -11.00
N SER A 73 -13.42 -3.78 -11.50
CA SER A 73 -13.92 -5.04 -10.93
C SER A 73 -13.33 -5.25 -9.53
N ASP A 74 -12.02 -5.05 -9.39
CA ASP A 74 -11.34 -5.24 -8.09
C ASP A 74 -11.79 -4.21 -7.05
N LEU A 75 -12.09 -2.99 -7.48
CA LEU A 75 -12.66 -1.94 -6.63
C LEU A 75 -14.03 -2.34 -6.10
N VAL A 76 -14.89 -2.91 -6.96
CA VAL A 76 -16.21 -3.41 -6.56
C VAL A 76 -16.09 -4.60 -5.59
N LYS A 77 -15.10 -5.47 -5.79
CA LYS A 77 -14.84 -6.63 -4.92
C LYS A 77 -14.12 -6.26 -3.62
N GLY A 78 -13.52 -5.07 -3.54
CA GLY A 78 -12.67 -4.67 -2.43
C GLY A 78 -11.39 -5.52 -2.34
N VAL A 79 -10.74 -5.78 -3.47
CA VAL A 79 -9.53 -6.63 -3.53
C VAL A 79 -8.33 -5.81 -4.00
N LEU A 80 -7.20 -5.95 -3.31
CA LEU A 80 -5.92 -5.39 -3.71
C LEU A 80 -5.15 -6.41 -4.54
N ARG A 81 -5.10 -6.18 -5.86
CA ARG A 81 -4.34 -6.96 -6.83
C ARG A 81 -3.32 -6.07 -7.51
N THR A 82 -2.15 -6.59 -7.85
CA THR A 82 -1.12 -5.85 -8.61
C THR A 82 -1.45 -5.89 -10.12
N PRO A 83 -1.14 -4.82 -10.90
CA PRO A 83 -1.38 -4.83 -12.36
C PRO A 83 -0.55 -5.86 -13.13
N VAL A 84 0.66 -6.14 -12.63
CA VAL A 84 1.60 -7.16 -13.13
C VAL A 84 1.79 -8.24 -12.07
N ASP A 85 2.66 -9.22 -12.35
CA ASP A 85 3.03 -10.25 -11.37
C ASP A 85 3.41 -9.60 -10.01
N PRO A 86 2.82 -10.05 -8.88
CA PRO A 86 3.09 -9.45 -7.59
C PRO A 86 4.58 -9.42 -7.22
N SER A 87 5.33 -10.47 -7.58
CA SER A 87 6.75 -10.56 -7.27
C SER A 87 7.53 -9.49 -8.03
N GLN A 88 7.23 -9.31 -9.32
CA GLN A 88 7.80 -8.21 -10.12
C GLN A 88 7.41 -6.84 -9.54
N SER A 89 6.13 -6.65 -9.19
CA SER A 89 5.63 -5.39 -8.63
C SER A 89 6.35 -4.99 -7.34
N PHE A 90 6.59 -5.94 -6.45
CA PHE A 90 7.29 -5.71 -5.18
C PHE A 90 8.79 -5.65 -5.33
N ASP A 91 9.38 -6.27 -6.36
CA ASP A 91 10.78 -6.09 -6.68
C ASP A 91 11.08 -4.67 -7.17
N ASP A 92 10.19 -4.12 -8.01
CA ASP A 92 10.27 -2.74 -8.53
C ASP A 92 10.17 -1.68 -7.42
N ASP A 93 9.22 -1.84 -6.48
CA ASP A 93 9.10 -0.96 -5.30
C ASP A 93 8.61 -1.74 -4.07
N PRO A 94 9.54 -2.19 -3.19
CA PRO A 94 9.18 -2.96 -2.01
C PRO A 94 8.25 -2.21 -1.04
N LEU A 95 8.17 -0.88 -1.11
CA LEU A 95 7.21 -0.12 -0.30
C LEU A 95 5.75 -0.47 -0.63
N ARG A 96 5.47 -1.02 -1.83
CA ARG A 96 4.12 -1.47 -2.21
C ARG A 96 3.57 -2.54 -1.25
N MET A 97 4.42 -3.34 -0.63
CA MET A 97 4.01 -4.30 0.41
C MET A 97 3.40 -3.58 1.62
N MET A 98 4.07 -2.53 2.13
CA MET A 98 3.52 -1.68 3.20
C MET A 98 2.26 -0.93 2.78
N ARG A 99 2.18 -0.51 1.50
CA ARG A 99 0.97 0.13 0.96
C ARG A 99 -0.22 -0.83 0.90
N ALA A 100 0.01 -2.12 0.63
CA ALA A 100 -1.04 -3.14 0.67
C ALA A 100 -1.69 -3.17 2.06
N VAL A 101 -0.86 -3.31 3.09
CA VAL A 101 -1.27 -3.32 4.50
C VAL A 101 -1.98 -2.02 4.88
N ARG A 102 -1.45 -0.86 4.47
CA ARG A 102 -2.14 0.43 4.67
C ARG A 102 -3.53 0.44 4.04
N PHE A 103 -3.68 -0.05 2.81
CA PHE A 103 -4.97 -0.03 2.13
C PHE A 103 -5.98 -1.02 2.72
N VAL A 104 -5.54 -2.12 3.34
CA VAL A 104 -6.42 -2.94 4.19
C VAL A 104 -7.04 -2.07 5.28
N ALA A 105 -6.21 -1.31 6.00
CA ALA A 105 -6.67 -0.45 7.09
C ALA A 105 -7.54 0.74 6.61
N GLN A 106 -7.15 1.37 5.50
CA GLN A 106 -7.80 2.58 5.00
C GLN A 106 -9.09 2.30 4.22
N LEU A 107 -9.12 1.25 3.40
CA LEU A 107 -10.23 0.97 2.49
C LEU A 107 -11.08 -0.22 2.94
N GLY A 108 -10.58 -1.05 3.87
CA GLY A 108 -11.23 -2.30 4.26
C GLY A 108 -11.17 -3.36 3.17
N PHE A 109 -10.16 -3.29 2.28
CA PHE A 109 -9.97 -4.25 1.20
C PHE A 109 -9.21 -5.48 1.68
N SER A 110 -9.37 -6.60 1.00
CA SER A 110 -8.55 -7.81 1.18
C SER A 110 -7.41 -7.84 0.18
N ILE A 111 -6.24 -8.36 0.58
CA ILE A 111 -5.12 -8.59 -0.34
C ILE A 111 -5.40 -9.85 -1.15
N ALA A 112 -5.18 -9.80 -2.47
CA ALA A 112 -5.35 -10.98 -3.32
C ALA A 112 -4.37 -12.10 -2.88
N PRO A 113 -4.76 -13.39 -2.93
CA PRO A 113 -3.94 -14.48 -2.39
C PRO A 113 -2.51 -14.55 -2.97
N ASP A 114 -2.38 -14.34 -4.28
CA ASP A 114 -1.11 -14.26 -5.00
C ASP A 114 -0.24 -13.09 -4.51
N ALA A 115 -0.84 -11.94 -4.26
CA ALA A 115 -0.14 -10.79 -3.69
C ALA A 115 0.25 -11.01 -2.23
N ALA A 116 -0.59 -11.68 -1.42
CA ALA A 116 -0.29 -11.99 -0.03
C ALA A 116 0.90 -12.98 0.09
N GLU A 117 0.94 -14.00 -0.76
CA GLU A 117 2.05 -14.96 -0.83
C GLU A 117 3.37 -14.26 -1.24
N ALA A 118 3.30 -13.37 -2.24
CA ALA A 118 4.46 -12.59 -2.67
C ALA A 118 4.95 -11.63 -1.57
N ILE A 119 4.05 -10.98 -0.81
CA ILE A 119 4.45 -10.15 0.34
C ILE A 119 5.19 -10.99 1.37
N SER A 120 4.64 -12.15 1.76
CA SER A 120 5.24 -12.99 2.79
C SER A 120 6.61 -13.54 2.38
N SER A 121 6.78 -13.88 1.10
CA SER A 121 8.03 -14.46 0.57
C SER A 121 9.11 -13.41 0.31
N MET A 122 8.71 -12.16 0.03
CA MET A 122 9.63 -11.06 -0.32
C MET A 122 9.80 -10.02 0.77
N ARG A 123 9.23 -10.22 1.97
CA ARG A 123 9.22 -9.27 3.08
C ARG A 123 10.59 -8.65 3.39
N ASP A 124 11.68 -9.42 3.27
CA ASP A 124 13.05 -8.97 3.55
C ASP A 124 13.49 -7.82 2.62
N ARG A 125 12.90 -7.70 1.42
CA ARG A 125 13.11 -6.57 0.51
C ARG A 125 12.67 -5.23 1.12
N ILE A 126 11.89 -5.22 2.20
CA ILE A 126 11.53 -3.97 2.87
C ILE A 126 12.76 -3.28 3.50
N GLU A 127 13.83 -4.03 3.80
CA GLU A 127 15.04 -3.48 4.42
C GLU A 127 15.80 -2.48 3.51
N ILE A 128 15.65 -2.60 2.19
CA ILE A 128 16.26 -1.65 1.24
C ILE A 128 15.48 -0.33 1.14
N VAL A 129 14.27 -0.27 1.72
CA VAL A 129 13.42 0.93 1.76
C VAL A 129 13.83 1.82 2.92
N SER A 130 13.84 3.14 2.71
CA SER A 130 14.17 4.07 3.79
C SER A 130 13.15 3.98 4.93
N ALA A 131 13.66 3.99 6.17
CA ALA A 131 12.84 3.97 7.38
C ALA A 131 11.81 5.12 7.40
N GLU A 132 12.12 6.26 6.80
CA GLU A 132 11.18 7.39 6.67
C GLU A 132 9.94 7.01 5.84
N ARG A 133 10.13 6.36 4.69
CA ARG A 133 9.02 5.94 3.82
C ARG A 133 8.18 4.84 4.50
N VAL A 134 8.84 3.90 5.18
CA VAL A 134 8.16 2.85 5.95
C VAL A 134 7.33 3.46 7.09
N ARG A 135 7.92 4.38 7.86
CA ARG A 135 7.24 5.13 8.94
C ARG A 135 6.03 5.89 8.41
N ASP A 136 6.14 6.53 7.26
CA ASP A 136 5.03 7.29 6.67
C ASP A 136 3.85 6.38 6.31
N GLU A 137 4.11 5.17 5.79
CA GLU A 137 3.06 4.19 5.52
C GLU A 137 2.46 3.62 6.81
N LEU A 138 3.29 3.29 7.80
CA LEU A 138 2.84 2.84 9.13
C LEU A 138 1.97 3.90 9.82
N THR A 139 2.38 5.16 9.77
CA THR A 139 1.64 6.28 10.38
C THR A 139 0.27 6.44 9.72
N LYS A 140 0.22 6.41 8.38
CA LYS A 140 -1.07 6.49 7.64
C LYS A 140 -1.97 5.30 7.92
N MET A 141 -1.41 4.10 8.11
CA MET A 141 -2.17 2.90 8.50
C MET A 141 -2.77 3.06 9.90
N LEU A 142 -1.99 3.53 10.88
CA LEU A 142 -2.46 3.71 12.26
C LEU A 142 -3.50 4.84 12.41
N LEU A 143 -3.43 5.86 11.55
CA LEU A 143 -4.38 6.98 11.52
C LEU A 143 -5.59 6.73 10.59
N SER A 144 -5.77 5.51 10.11
CA SER A 144 -6.89 5.14 9.23
C SER A 144 -8.15 4.77 10.03
N ASP A 145 -9.25 4.50 9.33
CA ASP A 145 -10.52 4.11 9.94
C ASP A 145 -10.48 2.69 10.55
N ARG A 146 -9.58 1.81 10.09
CA ARG A 146 -9.48 0.41 10.55
C ARG A 146 -8.04 0.01 10.87
N PRO A 147 -7.36 0.66 11.82
CA PRO A 147 -5.95 0.42 12.09
C PRO A 147 -5.69 -0.97 12.68
N ARG A 148 -6.69 -1.57 13.35
CA ARG A 148 -6.64 -2.97 13.80
C ARG A 148 -6.42 -3.93 12.64
N ALA A 149 -7.26 -3.85 11.60
CA ALA A 149 -7.13 -4.70 10.42
C ALA A 149 -5.79 -4.50 9.70
N GLY A 150 -5.27 -3.27 9.73
CA GLY A 150 -3.91 -2.96 9.26
C GLY A 150 -2.83 -3.67 10.06
N LEU A 151 -2.88 -3.59 11.39
CA LEU A 151 -1.90 -4.26 12.27
C LEU A 151 -1.96 -5.78 12.15
N GLU A 152 -3.16 -6.36 12.08
CA GLU A 152 -3.35 -7.79 11.84
C GLU A 152 -2.71 -8.20 10.51
N ALA A 153 -3.00 -7.49 9.41
CA ALA A 153 -2.39 -7.75 8.11
C ALA A 153 -0.85 -7.57 8.12
N LEU A 154 -0.32 -6.60 8.90
CA LEU A 154 1.12 -6.37 9.05
C LEU A 154 1.82 -7.55 9.72
N VAL A 155 1.17 -8.13 10.74
CA VAL A 155 1.67 -9.29 11.49
C VAL A 155 1.55 -10.56 10.64
N GLU A 156 0.38 -10.80 10.04
CA GLU A 156 0.12 -11.97 9.19
C GLU A 156 1.08 -12.06 8.00
N SER A 157 1.45 -10.91 7.43
CA SER A 157 2.38 -10.86 6.30
C SER A 157 3.85 -11.05 6.68
N GLY A 158 4.17 -11.08 7.98
CA GLY A 158 5.55 -11.11 8.51
C GLY A 158 6.33 -9.82 8.31
N LEU A 159 5.69 -8.74 7.81
CA LEU A 159 6.38 -7.44 7.68
C LEU A 159 6.66 -6.83 9.05
N ALA A 160 5.76 -7.06 10.02
CA ALA A 160 5.91 -6.59 11.39
C ALA A 160 7.24 -7.04 12.02
N ASP A 161 7.72 -8.24 11.71
CA ASP A 161 8.98 -8.77 12.24
C ASP A 161 10.20 -7.90 11.91
N ILE A 162 10.12 -7.14 10.81
CA ILE A 162 11.21 -6.28 10.33
C ILE A 162 10.96 -4.82 10.73
N VAL A 163 9.74 -4.31 10.49
CA VAL A 163 9.47 -2.86 10.59
C VAL A 163 8.91 -2.44 11.94
N PHE A 164 8.35 -3.37 12.71
CA PHE A 164 7.78 -3.09 14.02
C PHE A 164 7.78 -4.35 14.95
N PRO A 165 8.96 -4.91 15.26
CA PRO A 165 9.11 -6.23 15.90
C PRO A 165 8.51 -6.31 17.31
N GLU A 166 8.30 -5.18 17.97
CA GLU A 166 7.67 -5.10 19.28
C GLU A 166 6.21 -5.57 19.25
N ILE A 167 5.51 -5.45 18.11
CA ILE A 167 4.12 -5.89 17.96
C ILE A 167 3.97 -7.42 17.97
N PRO A 168 4.65 -8.20 17.09
CA PRO A 168 4.59 -9.65 17.15
C PRO A 168 5.19 -10.21 18.45
N ALA A 169 6.14 -9.51 19.09
CA ALA A 169 6.66 -9.90 20.40
C ALA A 169 5.58 -9.96 21.50
N LEU A 170 4.47 -9.21 21.36
CA LEU A 170 3.32 -9.30 22.28
C LEU A 170 2.62 -10.66 22.23
N GLN A 171 2.75 -11.40 21.11
CA GLN A 171 2.24 -12.76 20.99
C GLN A 171 3.14 -13.76 21.75
N LEU A 172 4.42 -13.44 21.93
CA LEU A 172 5.45 -14.32 22.50
C LEU A 172 5.67 -14.15 24.02
N GLN A 173 5.14 -13.10 24.65
CA GLN A 173 5.31 -12.85 26.10
C GLN A 173 4.41 -13.78 26.94
N ILE A 174 4.84 -15.03 27.04
CA ILE A 174 4.20 -16.10 27.81
C ILE A 174 4.81 -16.14 29.21
N ASP A 175 3.98 -16.04 30.23
CA ASP A 175 4.37 -16.27 31.63
C ASP A 175 4.20 -17.75 31.99
N GLU A 176 5.03 -18.27 32.93
CA GLU A 176 5.18 -19.69 33.31
C GLU A 176 3.89 -20.40 33.79
N HIS A 177 2.76 -19.68 33.84
CA HIS A 177 1.51 -20.08 34.48
C HIS A 177 0.34 -20.39 33.54
N HIS A 178 0.55 -20.51 32.22
CA HIS A 178 -0.46 -20.99 31.25
C HIS A 178 -1.83 -20.26 31.27
N ARG A 179 -1.89 -19.01 31.75
CA ARG A 179 -3.10 -18.19 31.67
C ARG A 179 -3.06 -17.39 30.38
N HIS A 180 -3.82 -17.85 29.39
CA HIS A 180 -4.05 -17.14 28.14
C HIS A 180 -4.62 -15.74 28.40
N LYS A 181 -3.76 -14.73 28.42
CA LYS A 181 -4.12 -13.35 28.10
C LYS A 181 -3.29 -13.00 26.90
N ASP A 182 -3.90 -13.10 25.73
CA ASP A 182 -3.30 -12.67 24.49
C ASP A 182 -3.07 -11.14 24.59
N VAL A 183 -1.82 -10.76 24.90
CA VAL A 183 -1.43 -9.36 25.11
C VAL A 183 -1.59 -8.59 23.80
N PHE A 184 -1.34 -9.25 22.67
CA PHE A 184 -1.61 -8.70 21.36
C PHE A 184 -3.10 -8.39 21.21
N GLU A 185 -3.99 -9.35 21.50
CA GLU A 185 -5.42 -9.09 21.41
C GLU A 185 -5.93 -8.05 22.41
N HIS A 186 -5.40 -8.07 23.63
CA HIS A 186 -5.71 -7.04 24.60
C HIS A 186 -5.31 -5.66 24.07
N THR A 187 -4.15 -5.55 23.43
CA THR A 187 -3.67 -4.30 22.82
C THR A 187 -4.55 -3.88 21.65
N MET A 188 -5.02 -4.83 20.81
CA MET A 188 -5.95 -4.52 19.73
C MET A 188 -7.31 -4.01 20.27
N ILE A 189 -7.84 -4.62 21.33
CA ILE A 189 -9.07 -4.15 21.99
C ILE A 189 -8.87 -2.74 22.57
N VAL A 190 -7.72 -2.45 23.19
CA VAL A 190 -7.40 -1.12 23.71
C VAL A 190 -7.34 -0.10 22.58
N LEU A 191 -6.70 -0.44 21.46
CA LEU A 191 -6.63 0.41 20.27
C LEU A 191 -8.03 0.75 19.75
N GLU A 192 -8.89 -0.25 19.56
CA GLU A 192 -10.27 -0.04 19.09
C GLU A 192 -11.06 0.89 20.03
N ARG A 193 -10.92 0.69 21.35
CA ARG A 193 -11.58 1.55 22.34
C ARG A 193 -11.04 2.98 22.33
N ALA A 194 -9.74 3.15 22.15
CA ALA A 194 -9.11 4.47 22.12
C ALA A 194 -9.57 5.30 20.90
N ILE A 195 -9.85 4.65 19.78
CA ILE A 195 -10.37 5.30 18.56
C ILE A 195 -11.85 5.67 18.68
N ALA A 196 -12.62 4.92 19.49
CA ALA A 196 -14.05 5.15 19.68
C ALA A 196 -14.40 6.28 20.67
N LEU A 197 -13.39 6.89 21.33
CA LEU A 197 -13.52 8.01 22.27
C LEU A 197 -13.51 9.36 21.56
#